data_AF-A0A352SB08-F1
#
_entry.id   AF-A0A352SB08-F1
#
_cell.length_a   1.000
_cell.length_b   1.000
_cell.length_c   1.000
_cell.angle_alpha   90.00
_cell.angle_beta   90.00
_cell.angle_gamma   90.00
#
_symmetry.space_group_name_H-M   'P 1'
#
loop_
_entity.id
_entity.type
_entity.pdbx_description
1 polymer ?
#
loop_
_entity_poly.entity_id
_entity_poly.type
_entity_poly.pdbx_seq_one_letter_code
_entity_poly.pdbx_strand_id
1 'polypeptide(L)' 'ITAAARAVGISYKAAWDAIDAMNNSAGEPLVSRAAGGKGGGGTRLTERAERLIRTYHAMEAEHAR' A
#
# COMPACT_ATOMS: atom_id res chain seq x y z
N ILE A 1 2.73 2.70 -9.18
CA ILE A 1 1.82 1.63 -8.70
C ILE A 1 1.07 0.86 -9.81
N THR A 2 1.14 1.25 -11.09
CA THR A 2 0.36 0.62 -12.17
C THR A 2 0.52 -0.89 -12.27
N ALA A 3 1.74 -1.41 -12.09
CA ALA A 3 1.98 -2.86 -12.09
C ALA A 3 1.25 -3.57 -10.94
N ALA A 4 1.26 -3.00 -9.73
CA ALA A 4 0.53 -3.54 -8.59
C ALA A 4 -0.98 -3.52 -8.80
N ALA A 5 -1.53 -2.42 -9.33
CA ALA A 5 -2.96 -2.31 -9.66
C ALA A 5 -3.40 -3.42 -10.64
N ARG A 6 -2.60 -3.66 -11.69
CA ARG A 6 -2.82 -4.76 -12.65
C ARG A 6 -2.74 -6.13 -11.98
N ALA A 7 -1.77 -6.35 -11.10
CA ALA A 7 -1.57 -7.62 -10.42
C ALA A 7 -2.75 -8.01 -9.52
N VAL A 8 -3.47 -7.03 -8.95
CA VAL A 8 -4.65 -7.26 -8.10
C VAL A 8 -5.98 -7.03 -8.83
N GLY A 9 -5.95 -6.85 -10.17
CA GLY A 9 -7.16 -6.77 -10.98
C GLY A 9 -7.97 -5.45 -10.86
N ILE A 10 -7.35 -4.36 -10.40
CA ILE A 10 -8.03 -3.07 -10.23
C ILE A 10 -7.47 -1.98 -11.17
N SER A 11 -8.29 -0.97 -11.44
CA SER A 11 -7.83 0.19 -12.21
C SER A 11 -6.78 0.98 -11.44
N TYR A 12 -5.92 1.70 -12.16
CA TYR A 12 -4.93 2.59 -11.55
C TYR A 12 -5.57 3.64 -10.61
N LYS A 13 -6.74 4.18 -11.01
CA LYS A 13 -7.51 5.11 -10.19
C LYS A 13 -8.04 4.42 -8.93
N ALA A 14 -8.63 3.23 -9.06
CA ALA A 14 -9.10 2.46 -7.91
C ALA A 14 -7.97 2.14 -6.92
N ALA A 15 -6.77 1.86 -7.42
CA ALA A 15 -5.61 1.64 -6.56
C ALA A 15 -5.23 2.90 -5.75
N TRP A 16 -5.28 4.09 -6.36
CA TRP A 16 -5.04 5.34 -5.62
C TRP A 16 -6.18 5.68 -4.67
N ASP A 17 -7.44 5.54 -5.09
CA ASP A 17 -8.60 5.78 -4.24
C ASP A 17 -8.55 4.88 -2.98
N ALA A 18 -8.13 3.61 -3.13
CA ALA A 18 -7.91 2.70 -2.01
C ALA A 18 -6.74 3.13 -1.11
N ILE A 19 -5.61 3.55 -1.69
CA ILE A 19 -4.46 4.07 -0.91
C ILE A 19 -4.87 5.31 -0.11
N ASP A 20 -5.60 6.24 -0.72
CA ASP A 20 -6.04 7.47 -0.07
C ASP A 20 -7.03 7.17 1.08
N ALA A 21 -7.96 6.24 0.87
CA ALA A 21 -8.83 5.76 1.94
C ALA A 21 -8.03 5.14 3.11
N MET A 22 -7.04 4.29 2.81
CA MET A 22 -6.19 3.69 3.85
C MET A 22 -5.32 4.73 4.58
N ASN A 23 -4.78 5.72 3.87
CA ASN A 23 -4.00 6.81 4.47
C ASN A 23 -4.86 7.62 5.45
N ASN A 24 -6.11 7.92 5.08
CA ASN A 24 -7.03 8.64 5.95
C ASN A 24 -7.32 7.85 7.24
N SER A 25 -7.53 6.54 7.15
CA SER A 25 -7.72 5.68 8.33
C SER A 25 -6.45 5.51 9.16
N ALA A 26 -5.27 5.51 8.52
CA ALA A 26 -3.98 5.35 9.20
C ALA A 26 -3.46 6.64 9.87
N GLY A 27 -3.95 7.81 9.43
CA GLY A 27 -3.50 9.12 9.90
C GLY A 27 -2.13 9.56 9.36
N GLU A 28 -1.47 8.71 8.56
CA GLU A 28 -0.17 9.00 7.93
C GLU A 28 0.00 8.20 6.63
N PRO A 29 0.89 8.64 5.71
CA PRO A 29 1.10 7.95 4.44
C PRO A 29 1.62 6.51 4.58
N LEU A 30 0.95 5.58 3.91
CA LEU A 30 1.35 4.17 3.85
C LEU A 30 2.31 3.86 2.70
N VAL A 31 2.40 4.75 1.71
CA VAL A 31 3.32 4.62 0.59
C VAL A 31 4.17 5.88 0.42
N SER A 32 5.45 5.69 0.19
CA SER A 32 6.38 6.74 -0.22
C SER A 32 6.57 6.71 -1.74
N ARG A 33 6.60 7.88 -2.36
CA ARG A 33 6.96 8.04 -3.78
C ARG A 33 8.42 8.46 -3.85
N ALA A 34 9.24 7.72 -4.59
CA ALA A 34 10.56 8.20 -4.98
C ALA A 34 10.40 9.07 -6.24
N ALA A 35 10.72 10.36 -6.13
CA ALA A 35 10.77 11.25 -7.30
C ALA A 35 11.82 10.70 -8.29
N GLY A 36 11.43 10.56 -9.56
CA GLY A 36 12.21 9.83 -10.54
C GLY A 36 13.43 10.61 -11.05
N GLY A 37 14.62 10.04 -10.85
CA GLY A 37 15.80 10.28 -11.68
C GLY A 37 15.91 9.24 -12.82
N LYS A 38 17.07 9.19 -13.47
CA LYS A 38 17.43 8.33 -14.63
C LYS A 38 17.37 6.82 -14.30
N GLY A 39 16.19 6.31 -14.01
CA GLY A 39 15.93 4.97 -13.48
C GLY A 39 14.46 4.72 -13.09
N GLY A 40 13.62 5.76 -13.10
CA GLY A 40 12.18 5.65 -12.87
C GLY A 40 11.80 5.86 -11.41
N GLY A 41 10.81 6.73 -11.17
CA GLY A 41 10.25 6.94 -9.84
C GLY A 41 9.47 5.71 -9.38
N GLY A 42 9.87 5.14 -8.25
CA GLY A 42 9.23 3.97 -7.64
C GLY A 42 8.23 4.35 -6.55
N THR A 43 7.42 3.37 -6.14
CA THR A 43 6.59 3.47 -4.93
C THR A 43 7.04 2.39 -3.96
N ARG A 44 7.25 2.74 -2.70
CA ARG A 44 7.64 1.79 -1.63
C ARG A 44 6.70 1.93 -0.45
N LEU A 45 6.53 0.85 0.31
CA LEU A 45 5.83 0.90 1.59
C LEU A 45 6.60 1.78 2.57
N THR A 46 5.88 2.46 3.45
CA THR A 46 6.47 3.10 4.63
C THR A 46 6.59 2.07 5.75
N GLU A 47 7.42 2.35 6.75
CA GLU A 47 7.55 1.49 7.94
C GLU A 47 6.19 1.30 8.64
N ARG A 48 5.34 2.34 8.64
CA ARG A 48 3.98 2.27 9.15
C ARG A 48 3.13 1.22 8.43
N ALA A 49 3.22 1.18 7.11
CA ALA A 49 2.48 0.23 6.29
C ALA A 49 2.97 -1.21 6.51
N GLU A 50 4.28 -1.40 6.65
CA GLU A 50 4.84 -2.71 6.99
C GLU A 50 4.34 -3.20 8.36
N ARG A 51 4.29 -2.32 9.38
CA ARG A 51 3.70 -2.66 10.68
C ARG A 51 2.22 -3.03 10.55
N LEU A 52 1.45 -2.25 9.79
CA LEU A 52 0.02 -2.52 9.56
C LEU A 52 -0.21 -3.90 8.94
N ILE A 53 0.54 -4.24 7.89
CA ILE A 53 0.44 -5.53 7.20
C ILE A 53 0.78 -6.69 8.15
N ARG A 54 1.83 -6.54 8.97
CA ARG A 54 2.19 -7.57 9.97
C ARG A 54 1.08 -7.80 10.97
N THR A 55 0.51 -6.73 11.53
CA THR A 55 -0.59 -6.82 12.49
C THR A 55 -1.83 -7.45 11.86
N TYR A 56 -2.19 -7.05 10.64
CA TYR A 56 -3.32 -7.62 9.91
C TYR A 56 -3.16 -9.14 9.73
N HIS A 57 -2.01 -9.60 9.25
CA HIS A 57 -1.77 -11.04 9.08
C HIS A 57 -1.76 -11.82 10.40
N ALA A 58 -1.28 -11.22 11.50
CA ALA A 58 -1.34 -11.86 12.81
C ALA A 58 -2.79 -12.06 13.26
N MET A 59 -3.64 -11.04 13.12
CA MET A 59 -5.07 -11.11 13.47
C MET A 59 -5.82 -12.11 12.60
N GLU A 60 -5.58 -12.11 11.28
CA GLU A 60 -6.18 -13.09 10.36
C GLU A 60 -5.81 -14.53 10.74
N ALA A 61 -4.55 -14.76 11.12
CA ALA A 61 -4.06 -16.08 11.55
C ALA A 61 -4.58 -16.51 12.94
N GLU A 62 -5.04 -15.57 13.77
CA GLU A 62 -5.74 -15.86 15.03
C GLU A 62 -7.21 -16.17 14.79
N HIS A 63 -7.90 -15.39 13.95
CA HIS A 63 -9.31 -15.61 13.62
C HIS A 63 -9.58 -16.87 12.77
N ALA A 64 -8.57 -17.37 12.06
CA ALA A 64 -8.67 -18.60 11.27
C ALA A 64 -8.52 -19.90 12.09
N ARG A 65 -8.33 -19.82 13.42
CA ARG A 65 -8.24 -20.97 14.33
C ARG A 65 -9.56 -21.20 15.07
#